data_AF-A0A8S3DMU5-F1
#
_entry.id   AF-A0A8S3DMU5-F1
#
_cell.length_a   1.000
_cell.length_b   1.000
_cell.length_c   1.000
_cell.angle_alpha   90.00
_cell.angle_beta   90.00
_cell.angle_gamma   90.00
#
_symmetry.space_group_name_H-M   'P 1'
#
loop_
_entity.id
_entity.type
_entity.pdbx_description
1 polymer ?
#
loop_
_entity_poly.entity_id
_entity_poly.type
_entity_poly.pdbx_seq_one_letter_code
_entity_poly.pdbx_strand_id
1 'polypeptide(L)' 'MFLDGSTKADENIQQMLYWDVINGVSRRSWSGNSNARQTVERAMTDEPKLKVTLPNDLSEECIKKLS' A
#
# COMPACT_ATOMS: atom_id res chain seq x y z
N MET A 1 20.93 1.90 -2.37
CA MET A 1 20.74 3.09 -3.24
C MET A 1 22.02 3.88 -3.26
N PHE A 2 22.49 4.29 -4.44
CA PHE A 2 23.68 5.12 -4.59
C PHE A 2 23.26 6.41 -5.30
N LEU A 3 23.61 7.56 -4.70
CA LEU A 3 23.23 8.88 -5.19
C LEU A 3 24.48 9.60 -5.67
N ASP A 4 24.67 9.62 -6.98
CA ASP A 4 25.80 10.29 -7.65
C ASP A 4 25.39 11.60 -8.36
N GLY A 5 24.12 12.01 -8.23
CA GLY A 5 23.57 13.19 -8.87
C GLY A 5 23.18 12.99 -10.35
N SER A 6 23.32 11.78 -10.89
CA SER A 6 22.85 11.48 -12.24
C SER A 6 21.32 11.43 -12.31
N THR A 7 20.75 11.76 -13.48
CA THR A 7 19.31 11.61 -13.75
C THR A 7 18.82 10.18 -13.49
N LYS A 8 19.66 9.19 -13.81
CA LYS A 8 19.36 7.78 -13.54
C LYS A 8 19.26 7.49 -12.04
N ALA A 9 20.12 8.09 -11.22
CA ALA A 9 20.02 7.93 -9.77
C ALA A 9 18.73 8.55 -9.23
N ASP A 10 18.31 9.70 -9.77
CA ASP A 10 17.04 10.36 -9.41
C ASP A 10 15.80 9.53 -9.79
N GLU A 11 15.76 8.97 -11.00
CA GLU A 11 14.68 8.06 -11.40
C GLU A 11 14.61 6.81 -10.51
N ASN A 12 15.77 6.20 -10.22
CA ASN A 12 15.84 5.00 -9.40
C ASN A 12 15.40 5.23 -7.95
N ILE A 13 15.80 6.36 -7.32
CA ILE A 13 15.39 6.66 -5.95
C ILE A 13 13.88 6.86 -5.85
N GLN A 14 13.27 7.59 -6.79
CA GLN A 14 11.83 7.83 -6.78
C GLN A 14 11.04 6.52 -6.83
N GLN A 15 11.41 5.62 -7.74
CA GLN A 15 10.76 4.31 -7.87
C GLN A 15 11.00 3.42 -6.65
N MET A 16 12.24 3.39 -6.16
CA MET A 16 12.61 2.58 -4.99
C MET A 16 11.87 3.03 -3.73
N LEU A 17 11.84 4.33 -3.44
CA LEU A 17 11.15 4.87 -2.26
C LEU A 17 9.64 4.65 -2.33
N TYR A 18 9.06 4.83 -3.52
CA TYR A 18 7.64 4.54 -3.72
C TYR A 18 7.33 3.09 -3.39
N TRP A 19 8.09 2.14 -3.95
CA TRP A 19 7.91 0.71 -3.69
C TRP A 19 8.13 0.36 -2.21
N ASP A 20 9.23 0.80 -1.60
CA ASP A 20 9.59 0.51 -0.21
C ASP A 20 8.48 0.92 0.77
N VAL A 21 7.93 2.13 0.59
CA VAL A 21 6.85 2.65 1.43
C VAL A 21 5.53 1.95 1.12
N ILE A 22 5.08 1.98 -0.13
CA ILE A 22 3.72 1.55 -0.50
C ILE A 22 3.53 0.05 -0.26
N ASN A 23 4.55 -0.78 -0.40
CA ASN A 23 4.44 -2.20 -0.04
C ASN A 23 4.15 -2.39 1.44
N GLY A 24 4.88 -1.67 2.29
CA GLY A 24 4.69 -1.74 3.73
C GLY A 24 3.31 -1.25 4.14
N VAL A 25 2.80 -0.19 3.50
CA VAL A 25 1.45 0.31 3.76
C VAL A 25 0.40 -0.69 3.26
N SER A 26 0.56 -1.23 2.06
CA SER A 26 -0.30 -2.26 1.46
C SER A 26 -0.44 -3.48 2.36
N ARG A 27 0.67 -4.01 2.87
CA ARG A 27 0.67 -5.18 3.77
C ARG A 27 0.00 -4.89 5.11
N ARG A 28 0.18 -3.67 5.65
CA ARG A 28 -0.51 -3.25 6.90
C ARG A 28 -2.00 -3.06 6.69
N SER A 29 -2.39 -2.48 5.55
CA SER A 29 -3.80 -2.38 5.13
C SER A 29 -4.43 -3.77 5.09
N TRP A 30 -3.79 -4.74 4.41
CA TRP A 30 -4.26 -6.13 4.36
C TRP A 30 -4.37 -6.79 5.74
N SER A 31 -3.51 -6.41 6.68
CA SER A 31 -3.54 -6.92 8.06
C SER A 31 -4.59 -6.24 8.95
N GLY A 32 -5.48 -5.42 8.39
CA GLY A 32 -6.59 -4.77 9.10
C GLY A 32 -6.27 -3.39 9.68
N ASN A 33 -5.19 -2.73 9.26
CA ASN A 33 -4.91 -1.37 9.72
C ASN A 33 -5.71 -0.32 8.92
N SER A 34 -6.66 0.35 9.58
CA SER A 34 -7.56 1.33 8.96
C SER A 34 -6.85 2.56 8.39
N ASN A 35 -5.82 3.08 9.08
CA ASN A 35 -5.06 4.24 8.58
C ASN A 35 -4.25 3.86 7.33
N ALA A 36 -3.61 2.69 7.34
CA ALA A 36 -2.88 2.19 6.18
C ALA A 36 -3.82 1.93 4.98
N ARG A 37 -5.05 1.46 5.23
CA ARG A 37 -6.08 1.32 4.21
C ARG A 37 -6.39 2.65 3.53
N GLN A 38 -6.68 3.70 4.30
CA GLN A 38 -6.96 5.04 3.76
C GLN A 38 -5.77 5.59 2.96
N THR A 39 -4.54 5.37 3.43
CA THR A 39 -3.34 5.80 2.71
C THR A 39 -3.16 5.07 1.38
N VAL A 40 -3.37 3.75 1.33
CA VAL A 40 -3.28 2.98 0.08
C VAL A 40 -4.39 3.34 -0.89
N GLU A 41 -5.61 3.58 -0.42
CA GLU A 41 -6.73 4.01 -1.27
C GLU A 41 -6.44 5.37 -1.95
N ARG A 42 -5.82 6.31 -1.22
CA ARG A 42 -5.34 7.58 -1.80
C ARG A 42 -4.20 7.36 -2.80
N ALA A 43 -3.21 6.56 -2.43
CA ALA A 43 -2.09 6.24 -3.34
C ALA A 43 -2.55 5.56 -4.64
N MET A 44 -3.57 4.71 -4.59
CA MET A 44 -4.19 4.09 -5.77
C MET A 44 -5.03 5.08 -6.61
N THR A 45 -5.46 6.18 -6.01
CA THR A 45 -6.13 7.29 -6.72
C THR A 45 -5.09 8.16 -7.44
N ASP A 46 -3.98 8.47 -6.77
CA ASP A 46 -2.90 9.32 -7.31
C ASP A 46 -2.07 8.60 -8.39
N GLU A 47 -1.88 7.29 -8.28
CA GLU A 47 -1.19 6.45 -9.26
C GLU A 47 -2.11 5.31 -9.75
N PRO A 48 -2.81 5.50 -10.88
CA PRO A 48 -3.77 4.52 -11.39
C PRO A 48 -3.19 3.14 -11.73
N LYS A 49 -1.86 3.05 -11.97
CA LYS A 49 -1.17 1.77 -12.20
C LYS A 49 -0.95 0.98 -10.92
N LEU A 50 -1.01 1.63 -9.75
CA LEU A 50 -0.96 0.94 -8.47
C LEU A 50 -2.29 0.22 -8.23
N LYS A 51 -2.27 -1.12 -8.25
CA LYS A 51 -3.42 -1.97 -7.95
C LYS A 51 -3.09 -2.86 -6.75
N VAL A 52 -3.63 -2.51 -5.59
CA VAL A 52 -3.45 -3.26 -4.33
C VAL A 52 -4.74 -4.00 -3.99
N THR A 53 -4.62 -5.24 -3.52
CA THR A 53 -5.76 -6.00 -2.98
C THR A 53 -6.11 -5.46 -1.59
N LEU A 54 -7.34 -4.99 -1.41
CA LEU A 54 -7.85 -4.52 -0.12
C LEU A 54 -8.62 -5.65 0.58
N PRO A 55 -8.46 -5.83 1.89
CA PRO A 55 -9.20 -6.85 2.62
C PRO A 55 -10.68 -6.47 2.70
N ASN A 56 -11.55 -7.46 2.77
CA ASN A 56 -12.97 -7.26 3.09
C ASN A 56 -13.17 -7.57 4.57
N ASP A 57 -13.73 -6.61 5.31
CA ASP A 57 -14.01 -6.79 6.72
C ASP A 57 -15.21 -7.73 6.89
N LEU A 58 -15.07 -8.72 7.77
CA LEU A 58 -16.14 -9.63 8.15
C LEU A 58 -16.99 -9.00 9.26
N SER A 59 -18.32 -9.05 9.12
CA SER A 59 -19.22 -8.58 10.16
C SER A 59 -19.27 -9.56 11.34
N GLU A 60 -19.44 -9.03 12.56
CA GLU A 60 -19.63 -9.88 13.75
C GLU A 60 -20.84 -10.81 13.62
N GLU A 61 -21.90 -10.37 12.95
CA GLU A 61 -23.08 -11.20 12.70
C GLU A 61 -22.74 -12.42 11.83
N CYS A 62 -21.83 -12.27 10.87
CA CYS A 62 -21.34 -13.37 10.06
C CYS A 62 -20.54 -14.37 10.90
N ILE A 63 -19.71 -13.89 11.81
CA ILE A 63 -18.93 -14.74 12.73
C ILE A 63 -19.84 -15.52 13.67
N LYS A 64 -20.88 -14.87 14.23
CA LYS A 64 -21.85 -15.51 15.14
C LYS A 64 -22.67 -16.63 14.48
N LYS A 65 -22.79 -16.64 13.15
CA LYS A 65 -23.49 -17.71 12.40
C LYS A 65 -22.62 -18.98 12.22
N LEU A 66 -21.32 -18.91 12.53
CA LEU A 66 -20.37 -20.02 12.39
C LEU A 66 -20.14 -20.79 13.71
N SER A 67 -20.62 -20.26 14.83
CA SER A 67 -20.59 -20.90 16.17
C SER A 67 -21.87 -21.66 16.44
#